data_AF-A0A8W8IQJ2-F1
#
_entry.id   AF-A0A8W8IQJ2-F1
#
_cell.length_a   1.000
_cell.length_b   1.000
_cell.length_c   1.000
_cell.angle_alpha   90.00
_cell.angle_beta   90.00
_cell.angle_gamma   90.00
#
_symmetry.space_group_name_H-M   'P 1'
#
loop_
_entity.id
_entity.type
_entity.pdbx_description
1 polymer ?
#
loop_
_entity_poly.entity_id
_entity_poly.type
_entity_poly.pdbx_seq_one_letter_code
_entity_poly.pdbx_strand_id
1 'polypeptide(L)'
;TEREFGREVKRVESLDETSKKLYKDTKRWMESNAALSQSEQKIIQDLLLNPVCQSEAQLNEMVTEWEKAIEKQNLHSKELNIVVQKTMADPVKRLNTIFPSIQAALKKREQSLQEYEKSQAKVEKQKNRERTGQNVVKLDLSKKAVERTKTEFDSQNQALSEDLPKFVEGRIEYIQPCLESLIKSQVSYNSEALKIYTDLEDIWKTSKDLSEMKSQHQQTLSDIKALSITVD
;
A
#
# COMPACT_ATOMS: atom_id res chain seq x y z
N THR A 1 12.38 16.52 27.67
CA THR A 1 13.43 15.70 28.34
C THR A 1 14.03 14.73 27.34
N GLU A 2 15.26 14.23 27.57
CA GLU A 2 15.87 13.22 26.67
C GLU A 2 15.01 11.96 26.54
N ARG A 3 14.32 11.59 27.62
CA ARG A 3 13.34 10.50 27.62
C ARG A 3 12.16 10.76 26.67
N GLU A 4 11.62 11.97 26.65
CA GLU A 4 10.55 12.37 25.71
C GLU A 4 11.04 12.37 24.28
N PHE A 5 12.21 12.95 24.03
CA PHE A 5 12.83 12.96 22.72
C PHE A 5 13.00 11.55 22.16
N GLY A 6 13.59 10.65 22.96
CA GLY A 6 13.76 9.25 22.58
C GLY A 6 12.44 8.49 22.35
N ARG A 7 11.33 8.90 22.98
CA ARG A 7 9.99 8.35 22.67
C ARG A 7 9.51 8.82 21.29
N GLU A 8 9.67 10.09 20.97
CA GLU A 8 9.25 10.64 19.67
C GLU A 8 10.08 10.09 18.51
N VAL A 9 11.39 9.92 18.70
CA VAL A 9 12.26 9.24 17.71
C VAL A 9 11.72 7.84 17.38
N LYS A 10 11.43 7.03 18.41
CA LYS A 10 10.87 5.67 18.21
C LYS A 10 9.52 5.69 17.48
N ARG A 11 8.67 6.68 17.75
CA ARG A 11 7.39 6.83 17.05
C ARG A 11 7.59 7.15 15.58
N VAL A 12 8.54 8.01 15.24
CA VAL A 12 8.89 8.34 13.85
C VAL A 12 9.50 7.15 13.12
N GLU A 13 10.40 6.40 13.76
CA GLU A 13 10.98 5.18 13.19
C GLU A 13 9.89 4.13 12.88
N SER A 14 8.99 3.90 13.84
CA SER A 14 7.86 3.00 13.66
C SER A 14 6.93 3.47 12.52
N LEU A 15 6.71 4.78 12.41
CA LEU A 15 5.91 5.36 11.32
C LEU A 15 6.58 5.15 9.95
N ASP A 16 7.90 5.35 9.84
CA ASP A 16 8.68 5.11 8.61
C ASP A 16 8.61 3.65 8.14
N GLU A 17 8.85 2.70 9.06
CA GLU A 17 8.77 1.28 8.75
C GLU A 17 7.36 0.88 8.28
N THR A 18 6.34 1.40 8.96
CA THR A 18 4.95 1.08 8.67
C THR A 18 4.51 1.70 7.34
N SER A 19 4.88 2.95 7.04
CA SER A 19 4.53 3.61 5.77
C SER A 19 5.22 2.96 4.57
N LYS A 20 6.44 2.44 4.73
CA LYS A 20 7.11 1.63 3.70
C LYS A 20 6.36 0.32 3.41
N LYS A 21 5.92 -0.38 4.45
CA LYS A 21 5.12 -1.61 4.30
C LYS A 21 3.77 -1.30 3.64
N LEU A 22 3.07 -0.29 4.15
CA LEU A 22 1.79 0.17 3.62
C LEU A 22 1.83 0.50 2.12
N TYR A 23 2.87 1.20 1.66
CA TYR A 23 3.08 1.46 0.24
C TYR A 23 3.23 0.17 -0.57
N LYS A 24 4.07 -0.75 -0.11
CA LYS A 24 4.30 -2.04 -0.79
C LYS A 24 3.02 -2.88 -0.86
N ASP A 25 2.30 -2.96 0.25
CA ASP A 25 1.06 -3.75 0.33
C ASP A 25 -0.03 -3.14 -0.55
N THR A 26 -0.12 -1.80 -0.61
CA THR A 26 -1.04 -1.11 -1.54
C THR A 26 -0.70 -1.41 -3.00
N LYS A 27 0.59 -1.39 -3.38
CA LYS A 27 1.03 -1.76 -4.73
C LYS A 27 0.68 -3.21 -5.06
N ARG A 28 0.98 -4.14 -4.15
CA ARG A 28 0.69 -5.57 -4.30
C ARG A 28 -0.82 -5.83 -4.41
N TRP A 29 -1.64 -5.10 -3.66
CA TRP A 29 -3.09 -5.19 -3.75
C TRP A 29 -3.60 -4.80 -5.15
N MET A 30 -3.11 -3.69 -5.72
CA MET A 30 -3.46 -3.29 -7.10
C MET A 30 -2.99 -4.30 -8.15
N GLU A 31 -1.79 -4.87 -7.97
CA GLU A 31 -1.27 -5.93 -8.85
C GLU A 31 -2.15 -7.19 -8.77
N SER A 32 -2.62 -7.54 -7.57
CA SER A 32 -3.50 -8.69 -7.36
C SER A 32 -4.87 -8.50 -8.03
N ASN A 33 -5.44 -7.29 -7.97
CA ASN A 33 -6.67 -6.97 -8.70
C ASN A 33 -6.49 -7.13 -10.21
N ALA A 34 -5.35 -6.67 -10.76
CA ALA A 34 -5.06 -6.82 -12.18
C ALA A 34 -4.87 -8.30 -12.58
N ALA A 35 -4.20 -9.09 -11.73
CA ALA A 35 -4.01 -10.52 -11.95
C ALA A 35 -5.32 -11.31 -11.90
N LEU A 36 -6.26 -10.93 -11.03
CA LEU A 36 -7.60 -11.50 -10.98
C LEU A 36 -8.34 -11.28 -12.31
N SER A 37 -8.39 -10.02 -12.79
CA SER A 37 -9.01 -9.67 -14.08
C SER A 37 -8.40 -10.46 -15.24
N GLN A 38 -7.09 -10.64 -15.28
CA GLN A 38 -6.42 -11.43 -16.32
C GLN A 38 -6.78 -12.92 -16.24
N SER A 39 -6.88 -13.46 -15.03
CA SER A 39 -7.21 -14.87 -14.81
C SER A 39 -8.66 -15.16 -15.24
N GLU A 40 -9.60 -14.28 -14.92
CA GLU A 40 -11.00 -14.38 -15.38
C GLU A 40 -11.09 -14.32 -16.91
N GLN A 41 -10.40 -13.37 -17.55
CA GLN A 41 -10.35 -13.29 -19.01
C GLN A 41 -9.77 -14.57 -19.64
N LYS A 42 -8.76 -15.18 -19.02
CA LYS A 42 -8.17 -16.42 -19.52
C LYS A 42 -9.15 -17.59 -19.49
N ILE A 43 -9.93 -17.73 -18.41
CA ILE A 43 -10.98 -18.75 -18.31
C ILE A 43 -12.00 -18.59 -19.44
N ILE A 44 -12.44 -17.35 -19.68
CA ILE A 44 -13.41 -17.03 -20.74
C ILE A 44 -12.85 -17.40 -22.12
N GLN A 45 -11.62 -16.98 -22.41
CA GLN A 45 -10.96 -17.30 -23.67
C GLN A 45 -10.81 -18.80 -23.89
N ASP A 46 -10.44 -19.56 -22.86
CA ASP A 46 -10.27 -21.01 -22.96
C ASP A 46 -11.61 -21.72 -23.23
N LEU A 47 -12.72 -21.20 -22.69
CA LEU A 47 -14.07 -21.69 -23.01
C LEU A 47 -14.48 -21.34 -24.44
N LEU A 48 -14.28 -20.08 -24.87
CA LEU A 48 -14.65 -19.63 -26.21
C LEU A 48 -13.83 -20.30 -27.32
N LEU A 49 -12.57 -20.68 -27.05
CA LEU A 49 -11.69 -21.36 -28.01
C LEU A 49 -11.90 -22.88 -28.04
N ASN A 50 -12.63 -23.46 -27.08
CA ASN A 50 -12.85 -24.90 -27.01
C ASN A 50 -13.88 -25.34 -28.07
N PRO A 51 -13.53 -26.25 -29.02
CA PRO A 51 -14.45 -26.65 -30.08
C PRO A 51 -15.75 -27.31 -29.59
N VAL A 52 -15.73 -27.99 -28.45
CA VAL A 52 -16.92 -28.62 -27.84
C VAL A 52 -17.83 -27.56 -27.20
N CYS A 53 -17.26 -26.49 -26.65
CA CYS A 53 -18.06 -25.36 -26.18
C CYS A 53 -18.65 -24.56 -27.35
N GLN A 54 -17.92 -24.44 -28.47
CA GLN A 54 -18.38 -23.76 -29.67
C GLN A 54 -19.55 -24.48 -30.35
N SER A 55 -19.64 -25.81 -30.24
CA SER A 55 -20.76 -26.58 -30.80
C SER A 55 -22.07 -26.38 -30.02
N GLU A 56 -22.01 -25.93 -28.77
CA GLU A 56 -23.18 -25.72 -27.91
C GLU A 56 -23.60 -24.24 -27.90
N ALA A 57 -24.57 -23.89 -28.74
CA ALA A 57 -24.98 -22.49 -28.96
C ALA A 57 -25.37 -21.75 -27.66
N GLN A 58 -26.12 -22.41 -26.76
CA GLN A 58 -26.54 -21.81 -25.48
C GLN A 58 -25.36 -21.55 -24.55
N LEU A 59 -24.42 -22.49 -24.44
CA LEU A 59 -23.23 -22.30 -23.62
C LEU A 59 -22.34 -21.19 -24.19
N ASN A 60 -22.17 -21.16 -25.51
CA ASN A 60 -21.41 -20.11 -26.19
C ASN A 60 -22.02 -18.71 -25.95
N GLU A 61 -23.35 -18.59 -26.03
CA GLU A 61 -24.06 -17.36 -25.68
C GLU A 61 -23.83 -16.95 -24.22
N MET A 62 -23.96 -17.89 -23.27
CA MET A 62 -23.71 -17.62 -21.85
C MET A 62 -22.27 -17.12 -21.59
N VAL A 63 -21.27 -17.75 -22.19
CA VAL A 63 -19.85 -17.36 -22.04
C VAL A 63 -19.59 -16.01 -22.72
N THR A 64 -20.23 -15.72 -23.85
CA THR A 64 -20.13 -14.42 -24.53
C THR A 64 -20.73 -13.29 -23.69
N GLU A 65 -21.87 -13.53 -23.03
CA GLU A 65 -22.44 -12.54 -22.11
C GLU A 65 -21.57 -12.35 -20.85
N TRP A 66 -20.94 -13.43 -20.36
CA TRP A 66 -19.95 -13.32 -19.29
C TRP A 66 -18.73 -12.48 -19.70
N GLU A 67 -18.21 -12.66 -20.92
CA GLU A 67 -17.13 -11.85 -21.48
C GLU A 67 -17.46 -10.36 -21.43
N LYS A 68 -18.64 -9.97 -21.95
CA LYS A 68 -19.10 -8.57 -21.92
C LYS A 68 -19.23 -8.03 -20.50
N ALA A 69 -19.71 -8.83 -19.56
CA ALA A 69 -19.83 -8.45 -18.16
C ALA A 69 -18.45 -8.19 -17.52
N ILE A 70 -17.50 -9.10 -17.74
CA ILE A 70 -16.12 -8.96 -17.25
C ILE A 70 -15.39 -7.78 -17.90
N GLU A 71 -15.60 -7.52 -19.19
CA GLU A 71 -15.05 -6.32 -19.85
C GLU A 71 -15.54 -5.03 -19.17
N LYS A 72 -16.84 -4.93 -18.86
CA LYS A 72 -17.39 -3.79 -18.12
C LYS A 72 -16.80 -3.69 -16.72
N GLN A 73 -16.76 -4.79 -15.98
CA GLN A 73 -16.19 -4.82 -14.62
C GLN A 73 -14.71 -4.42 -14.63
N ASN A 74 -13.96 -4.84 -15.65
CA ASN A 74 -12.54 -4.50 -15.81
C ASN A 74 -12.30 -3.01 -16.01
N LEU A 75 -13.23 -2.26 -16.61
CA LEU A 75 -13.14 -0.80 -16.67
C LEU A 75 -13.21 -0.19 -15.27
N HIS A 76 -14.14 -0.66 -14.43
CA HIS A 76 -14.27 -0.19 -13.05
C HIS A 76 -13.08 -0.62 -12.18
N SER A 77 -12.53 -1.83 -12.38
CA SER A 77 -11.32 -2.31 -11.70
C SER A 77 -10.09 -1.45 -12.04
N LYS A 78 -9.94 -1.06 -13.31
CA LYS A 78 -8.88 -0.12 -13.74
C LYS A 78 -9.05 1.25 -13.09
N GLU A 79 -10.26 1.80 -13.06
CA GLU A 79 -10.54 3.08 -12.41
C GLU A 79 -10.26 3.02 -10.91
N LEU A 80 -10.67 1.94 -10.23
CA LEU A 80 -10.33 1.69 -8.82
C LEU A 80 -8.81 1.76 -8.60
N ASN A 81 -8.03 1.06 -9.42
CA ASN A 81 -6.57 1.08 -9.32
C ASN A 81 -5.98 2.49 -9.59
N ILE A 82 -6.55 3.27 -10.53
CA ILE A 82 -6.13 4.66 -10.78
C ILE A 82 -6.40 5.54 -9.57
N VAL A 83 -7.59 5.43 -8.97
CA VAL A 83 -7.97 6.18 -7.77
C VAL A 83 -7.07 5.82 -6.60
N VAL A 84 -6.86 4.52 -6.33
CA VAL A 84 -6.00 4.06 -5.23
C VAL A 84 -4.54 4.46 -5.44
N GLN A 85 -4.05 4.45 -6.69
CA GLN A 85 -2.70 4.95 -6.99
C GLN A 85 -2.56 6.43 -6.58
N LYS A 86 -3.51 7.28 -6.99
CA LYS A 86 -3.47 8.74 -6.74
C LYS A 86 -3.76 9.13 -5.29
N THR A 87 -4.63 8.38 -4.62
CA THR A 87 -5.18 8.75 -3.30
C THR A 87 -4.54 8.02 -2.14
N MET A 88 -3.83 6.91 -2.38
CA MET A 88 -3.15 6.14 -1.34
C MET A 88 -1.67 5.92 -1.65
N ALA A 89 -1.36 5.31 -2.80
CA ALA A 89 0.02 4.92 -3.09
C ALA A 89 0.96 6.14 -3.27
N ASP A 90 0.54 7.15 -4.04
CA ASP A 90 1.35 8.36 -4.29
C ASP A 90 1.53 9.22 -3.02
N PRO A 91 0.48 9.51 -2.21
CA PRO A 91 0.65 10.15 -0.91
C PRO A 91 1.59 9.41 0.04
N VAL A 92 1.41 8.09 0.22
CA VAL A 92 2.29 7.31 1.11
C VAL A 92 3.72 7.29 0.56
N LYS A 93 3.90 7.22 -0.77
CA LYS A 93 5.23 7.35 -1.39
C LYS A 93 5.85 8.71 -1.10
N ARG A 94 5.09 9.81 -1.19
CA ARG A 94 5.56 11.16 -0.84
C ARG A 94 5.96 11.24 0.64
N LEU A 95 5.14 10.73 1.55
CA LEU A 95 5.49 10.63 2.97
C LEU A 95 6.82 9.88 3.18
N ASN A 96 7.01 8.75 2.48
CA ASN A 96 8.25 7.96 2.55
C ASN A 96 9.51 8.76 2.15
N THR A 97 9.38 9.81 1.33
CA THR A 97 10.51 10.67 0.94
C THR A 97 10.95 11.65 2.03
N ILE A 98 10.15 11.88 3.07
CA ILE A 98 10.45 12.83 4.14
C ILE A 98 11.38 12.20 5.20
N PHE A 99 11.20 10.91 5.49
CA PHE A 99 11.98 10.23 6.54
C PHE A 99 13.51 10.31 6.38
N PRO A 100 14.10 10.18 5.17
CA PRO A 100 15.55 10.36 5.00
C PRO A 100 16.08 11.71 5.50
N SER A 101 15.31 12.79 5.32
CA SER A 101 15.66 14.12 5.82
C SER A 101 15.63 14.16 7.36
N ILE A 102 14.59 13.57 7.96
CA ILE A 102 14.48 13.47 9.42
C ILE A 102 15.65 12.65 10.00
N GLN A 103 15.98 11.51 9.38
CA GLN A 103 17.10 10.68 9.80
C GLN A 103 18.45 11.41 9.69
N ALA A 104 18.65 12.22 8.66
CA ALA A 104 19.84 13.05 8.53
C ALA A 104 19.92 14.11 9.65
N ALA A 105 18.80 14.74 10.00
CA ALA A 105 18.74 15.71 11.08
C ALA A 105 19.00 15.06 12.46
N LEU A 106 18.43 13.87 12.72
CA LEU A 106 18.69 13.08 13.92
C LEU A 106 20.18 12.73 14.05
N LYS A 107 20.80 12.26 12.95
CA LYS A 107 22.23 11.96 12.91
C LYS A 107 23.08 13.20 13.18
N LYS A 108 22.69 14.36 12.64
CA LYS A 108 23.39 15.62 12.87
C LYS A 108 23.34 16.03 14.35
N ARG A 109 22.15 15.93 14.97
CA ARG A 109 21.98 16.19 16.41
C ARG A 109 22.90 15.33 17.26
N GLU A 110 22.95 14.03 16.95
CA GLU A 110 23.80 13.07 17.66
C GLU A 110 25.29 13.41 17.51
N GLN A 111 25.73 13.79 16.31
CA GLN A 111 27.11 14.26 16.08
C GLN A 111 27.43 15.52 16.89
N SER A 112 26.53 16.51 16.89
CA SER A 112 26.71 17.74 17.66
C SER A 112 26.73 17.49 19.17
N LEU A 113 25.96 16.52 19.68
CA LEU A 113 26.01 16.08 21.07
C LEU A 113 27.39 15.51 21.42
N GLN A 114 27.90 14.59 20.60
CA GLN A 114 29.22 13.99 20.81
C GLN A 114 30.36 15.03 20.77
N GLU A 115 30.26 16.03 19.89
CA GLU A 115 31.22 17.13 19.84
C GLU A 115 31.16 18.02 21.08
N TYR A 116 29.96 18.30 21.58
CA TYR A 116 29.76 19.03 22.84
C TYR A 116 30.31 18.28 24.05
N GLU A 117 30.05 16.98 24.17
CA GLU A 117 30.59 16.15 25.26
C GLU A 117 32.13 16.09 25.21
N LYS A 118 32.69 15.95 24.01
CA LYS A 118 34.15 15.96 23.79
C LYS A 118 34.78 17.31 24.17
N SER A 119 34.12 18.42 23.85
CA SER A 119 34.61 19.76 24.21
C SER A 119 34.51 20.00 25.72
N GLN A 120 33.45 19.52 26.37
CA GLN A 120 33.33 19.54 27.84
C GLN A 120 34.44 18.74 28.52
N ALA A 121 34.66 17.50 28.10
CA ALA A 121 35.71 16.65 28.67
C ALA A 121 37.10 17.29 28.53
N LYS A 122 37.34 18.02 27.43
CA LYS A 122 38.58 18.79 27.22
C LYS A 122 38.72 19.94 28.21
N VAL A 123 37.64 20.65 28.54
CA VAL A 123 37.63 21.70 29.56
C VAL A 123 37.91 21.11 30.94
N GLU A 124 37.25 20.02 31.32
CA GLU A 124 37.50 19.36 32.62
C GLU A 124 38.95 18.90 32.75
N LYS A 125 39.52 18.30 31.70
CA LYS A 125 40.95 17.93 31.67
C LYS A 125 41.89 19.14 31.83
N GLN A 126 41.50 20.32 31.34
CA GLN A 126 42.32 21.53 31.44
C GLN A 126 42.18 22.24 32.78
N LYS A 127 41.02 22.16 33.44
CA LYS A 127 40.82 22.67 34.80
C LYS A 127 41.77 22.02 35.81
N ASN A 128 42.11 20.75 35.60
CA ASN A 128 43.00 19.98 36.47
C ASN A 128 44.50 20.26 36.25
N ARG A 129 44.87 21.22 35.38
CA ARG A 129 46.27 21.57 35.11
C ARG A 129 46.76 22.71 35.99
N GLU A 130 48.07 22.78 36.18
CA GLU A 130 48.72 23.89 36.87
C GLU A 130 48.37 25.24 36.25
N ARG A 131 48.18 26.25 37.11
CA ARG A 131 47.68 27.56 36.72
C ARG A 131 48.80 28.46 36.19
N THR A 132 49.38 28.06 35.06
CA THR A 132 50.36 28.86 34.31
C THR A 132 49.66 29.77 33.29
N GLY A 133 50.29 30.88 32.88
CA GLY A 133 49.72 31.80 31.88
C GLY A 133 49.29 31.10 30.58
N GLN A 134 50.10 30.16 30.08
CA GLN A 134 49.75 29.36 28.90
C GLN A 134 48.54 28.44 29.11
N ASN A 135 48.41 27.83 30.29
CA ASN A 135 47.28 26.95 30.61
C ASN A 135 45.98 27.74 30.79
N VAL A 136 46.05 28.98 31.32
CA VAL A 136 44.90 29.88 31.41
C VAL A 136 44.36 30.23 30.01
N VAL A 137 45.23 30.56 29.06
CA VAL A 137 44.83 30.86 27.67
C VAL A 137 44.21 29.63 27.00
N LYS A 138 44.80 28.44 27.17
CA LYS A 138 44.24 27.18 26.62
C LYS A 138 42.86 26.87 27.18
N LEU A 139 42.66 27.10 28.49
CA LEU A 139 41.40 26.91 29.16
C LEU A 139 40.32 27.85 28.63
N ASP A 140 40.64 29.13 28.42
CA ASP A 140 39.73 30.11 27.81
C ASP A 140 39.28 29.69 26.40
N LEU A 141 40.23 29.31 25.55
CA LEU A 141 39.93 28.80 24.21
C LEU A 141 39.03 27.56 24.23
N SER A 142 39.25 26.66 25.19
CA SER A 142 38.44 25.44 25.32
C SER A 142 37.04 25.73 25.85
N LYS A 143 36.87 26.73 26.73
CA LYS A 143 35.55 27.20 27.16
C LYS A 143 34.75 27.80 26.00
N LYS A 144 35.38 28.64 25.17
CA LYS A 144 34.75 29.18 23.95
C LYS A 144 34.33 28.07 22.98
N ALA A 145 35.14 27.01 22.85
CA ALA A 145 34.76 25.85 22.04
C ALA A 145 33.55 25.09 22.60
N VAL A 146 33.43 24.98 23.93
CA VAL A 146 32.23 24.42 24.59
C VAL A 146 31.01 25.26 24.28
N GLU A 147 31.08 26.59 24.42
CA GLU A 147 29.97 27.49 24.11
C GLU A 147 29.48 27.35 22.66
N ARG A 148 30.41 27.26 21.70
CA ARG A 148 30.09 27.05 20.29
C ARG A 148 29.39 25.70 20.05
N THR A 149 30.00 24.60 20.50
CA THR A 149 29.44 23.24 20.29
C THR A 149 28.12 23.03 21.02
N LYS A 150 27.96 23.66 22.21
CA LYS A 150 26.70 23.70 22.94
C LYS A 150 25.61 24.40 22.16
N THR A 151 25.90 25.59 21.61
CA THR A 151 24.93 26.37 20.84
C THR A 151 24.43 25.59 19.61
N GLU A 152 25.34 24.90 18.92
CA GLU A 152 25.01 24.08 17.76
C GLU A 152 24.15 22.86 18.15
N PHE A 153 24.49 22.15 19.22
CA PHE A 153 23.66 21.07 19.75
C PHE A 153 22.29 21.55 20.21
N ASP A 154 22.24 22.60 21.05
CA ASP A 154 21.00 23.13 21.62
C ASP A 154 20.03 23.58 20.52
N SER A 155 20.53 24.23 19.46
CA SER A 155 19.73 24.63 18.29
C SER A 155 19.11 23.43 17.57
N GLN A 156 19.89 22.38 17.28
CA GLN A 156 19.38 21.20 16.59
C GLN A 156 18.42 20.38 17.47
N ASN A 157 18.76 20.26 18.76
CA ASN A 157 17.96 19.57 19.75
C ASN A 157 16.61 20.24 19.94
N GLN A 158 16.57 21.57 20.01
CA GLN A 158 15.34 22.33 20.13
C GLN A 158 14.45 22.12 18.90
N ALA A 159 14.99 22.31 17.69
CA ALA A 159 14.23 22.14 16.46
C ALA A 159 13.58 20.74 16.37
N LEU A 160 14.35 19.67 16.60
CA LEU A 160 13.81 18.31 16.56
C LEU A 160 12.82 18.03 17.70
N SER A 161 13.06 18.59 18.90
CA SER A 161 12.12 18.43 20.03
C SER A 161 10.76 19.09 19.75
N GLU A 162 10.74 20.14 18.95
CA GLU A 162 9.51 20.83 18.53
C GLU A 162 8.85 20.16 17.31
N ASP A 163 9.65 19.69 16.35
CA ASP A 163 9.14 19.26 15.05
C ASP A 163 8.72 17.79 15.00
N LEU A 164 9.44 16.88 15.67
CA LEU A 164 9.09 15.45 15.65
C LEU A 164 7.67 15.18 16.20
N PRO A 165 7.24 15.76 17.34
CA PRO A 165 5.88 15.56 17.82
C PRO A 165 4.84 16.07 16.82
N LYS A 166 5.05 17.24 16.20
CA LYS A 166 4.14 17.82 15.21
C LYS A 166 4.04 16.95 13.96
N PHE A 167 5.17 16.44 13.48
CA PHE A 167 5.21 15.51 12.35
C PHE A 167 4.43 14.23 12.65
N VAL A 168 4.63 13.66 13.85
CA VAL A 168 3.87 12.49 14.28
C VAL A 168 2.39 12.83 14.37
N GLU A 169 1.98 13.91 15.05
CA GLU A 169 0.57 14.33 15.16
C GLU A 169 -0.10 14.49 13.77
N GLY A 170 0.56 15.21 12.87
CA GLY A 170 0.07 15.50 11.52
C GLY A 170 -0.14 14.27 10.62
N ARG A 171 0.39 13.09 11.02
CA ARG A 171 0.14 11.82 10.30
C ARG A 171 -1.35 11.51 10.15
N ILE A 172 -2.18 11.93 11.11
CA ILE A 172 -3.62 11.65 11.10
C ILE A 172 -4.27 12.39 9.94
N GLU A 173 -4.05 13.71 9.87
CA GLU A 173 -4.59 14.56 8.81
C GLU A 173 -4.09 14.15 7.42
N TYR A 174 -2.88 13.59 7.34
CA TYR A 174 -2.32 13.10 6.08
C TYR A 174 -2.89 11.74 5.64
N ILE A 175 -2.98 10.77 6.55
CA ILE A 175 -3.33 9.38 6.22
C ILE A 175 -4.85 9.15 6.20
N GLN A 176 -5.62 9.85 7.03
CA GLN A 176 -7.06 9.66 7.12
C GLN A 176 -7.78 9.87 5.76
N PRO A 177 -7.53 10.95 4.99
CA PRO A 177 -8.14 11.12 3.67
C PRO A 177 -7.75 10.03 2.68
N CYS A 178 -6.55 9.46 2.81
CA CYS A 178 -6.09 8.35 1.98
C CYS A 178 -6.91 7.08 2.26
N LEU A 179 -7.11 6.76 3.54
CA LEU A 179 -7.92 5.62 3.97
C LEU A 179 -9.39 5.78 3.57
N GLU A 180 -9.96 6.97 3.81
CA GLU A 180 -11.35 7.25 3.40
C GLU A 180 -11.53 7.09 1.89
N SER A 181 -10.57 7.59 1.09
CA SER A 181 -10.61 7.49 -0.36
C SER A 181 -10.51 6.03 -0.84
N LEU A 182 -9.65 5.23 -0.20
CA LEU A 182 -9.56 3.79 -0.46
C LEU A 182 -10.90 3.10 -0.20
N ILE A 183 -11.49 3.27 0.98
CA ILE A 183 -12.77 2.65 1.34
C ILE A 183 -13.88 3.09 0.38
N LYS A 184 -14.01 4.40 0.10
CA LYS A 184 -15.03 4.94 -0.81
C LYS A 184 -14.86 4.36 -2.24
N SER A 185 -13.63 4.25 -2.72
CA SER A 185 -13.36 3.66 -4.04
C SER A 185 -13.73 2.17 -4.10
N GLN A 186 -13.47 1.41 -3.03
CA GLN A 186 -13.87 0.01 -2.92
C GLN A 186 -15.39 -0.13 -2.88
N VAL A 187 -16.10 0.70 -2.13
CA VAL A 187 -17.57 0.69 -2.10
C VAL A 187 -18.14 0.96 -3.50
N SER A 188 -17.62 1.97 -4.19
CA SER A 188 -18.02 2.30 -5.55
C SER A 188 -17.82 1.12 -6.51
N TYR A 189 -16.60 0.56 -6.55
CA TYR A 189 -16.29 -0.59 -7.39
C TYR A 189 -17.18 -1.81 -7.11
N ASN A 190 -17.34 -2.19 -5.84
CA ASN A 190 -18.14 -3.37 -5.49
C ASN A 190 -19.63 -3.17 -5.80
N SER A 191 -20.13 -1.94 -5.71
CA SER A 191 -21.52 -1.63 -6.07
C SER A 191 -21.76 -1.80 -7.58
N GLU A 192 -20.84 -1.30 -8.42
CA GLU A 192 -20.91 -1.49 -9.87
C GLU A 192 -20.72 -2.96 -10.26
N ALA A 193 -19.78 -3.67 -9.62
CA ALA A 193 -19.56 -5.09 -9.85
C ALA A 193 -20.82 -5.91 -9.51
N LEU A 194 -21.45 -5.64 -8.36
CA LEU A 194 -22.71 -6.29 -7.98
C LEU A 194 -23.78 -6.09 -9.05
N LYS A 195 -23.98 -4.86 -9.51
CA LYS A 195 -24.96 -4.55 -10.56
C LYS A 195 -24.67 -5.34 -11.86
N ILE A 196 -23.41 -5.37 -12.30
CA ILE A 196 -22.99 -6.11 -13.49
C ILE A 196 -23.32 -7.61 -13.36
N TYR A 197 -23.03 -8.20 -12.19
CA TYR A 197 -23.31 -9.61 -11.96
C TYR A 197 -24.80 -9.92 -11.82
N THR A 198 -25.58 -9.04 -11.20
CA THR A 198 -27.05 -9.17 -11.16
C THR A 198 -27.64 -9.13 -12.57
N ASP A 199 -27.21 -8.19 -13.41
CA ASP A 199 -27.66 -8.09 -14.80
C ASP A 199 -27.33 -9.37 -15.59
N LEU A 200 -26.14 -9.94 -15.37
CA LEU A 200 -25.73 -11.21 -15.98
C LEU A 200 -26.56 -12.40 -15.50
N GLU A 201 -26.84 -12.48 -14.20
CA GLU A 201 -27.68 -13.52 -13.60
C GLU A 201 -29.09 -13.51 -14.19
N ASP A 202 -29.68 -12.32 -14.36
CA ASP A 202 -31.01 -12.16 -14.93
C ASP A 202 -31.08 -12.58 -16.41
N ILE A 203 -30.04 -12.27 -17.20
CA ILE A 203 -29.90 -12.77 -18.58
C ILE A 203 -29.91 -14.30 -18.59
N TRP A 204 -29.14 -14.94 -17.71
CA TRP A 204 -29.08 -16.40 -17.66
C TRP A 204 -30.36 -17.07 -17.17
N LYS A 205 -31.09 -16.46 -16.23
CA LYS A 205 -32.43 -16.94 -15.80
C LYS A 205 -33.44 -16.95 -16.95
N THR A 206 -33.29 -16.07 -17.93
CA THR A 206 -34.13 -16.05 -19.13
C THR A 206 -33.67 -17.03 -20.22
N SER A 207 -32.48 -17.62 -20.10
CA SER A 207 -32.05 -18.73 -20.97
C SER A 207 -32.84 -20.00 -20.59
N LYS A 208 -33.37 -20.71 -21.59
CA LYS A 208 -34.39 -21.78 -21.44
C LYS A 208 -34.16 -22.73 -20.27
N ASP A 209 -35.27 -23.09 -19.62
CA ASP A 209 -35.32 -23.97 -18.45
C ASP A 209 -34.52 -25.27 -18.66
N LEU A 210 -33.52 -25.49 -17.81
CA LEU A 210 -32.68 -26.70 -17.82
C LEU A 210 -33.51 -27.99 -17.76
N SER A 211 -34.74 -27.91 -17.23
CA SER A 211 -35.68 -29.02 -17.15
C SER A 211 -36.12 -29.51 -18.55
N GLU A 212 -36.44 -28.60 -19.47
CA GLU A 212 -36.82 -28.93 -20.85
C GLU A 212 -35.65 -29.53 -21.63
N MET A 213 -34.44 -28.97 -21.44
CA MET A 213 -33.20 -29.47 -22.06
C MET A 213 -32.83 -30.88 -21.58
N LYS A 214 -33.01 -31.18 -20.28
CA LYS A 214 -32.80 -32.53 -19.74
C LYS A 214 -33.81 -33.53 -20.29
N SER A 215 -35.08 -33.14 -20.39
CA SER A 215 -36.13 -33.99 -20.96
C SER A 215 -35.86 -34.29 -22.43
N GLN A 216 -35.43 -33.30 -23.22
CA GLN A 216 -35.06 -33.50 -24.62
C GLN A 216 -33.83 -34.41 -24.77
N HIS A 217 -32.78 -34.22 -23.96
CA HIS A 217 -31.61 -35.11 -23.99
C HIS A 217 -31.96 -36.55 -23.61
N GLN A 218 -32.79 -36.75 -22.58
CA GLN A 218 -33.25 -38.09 -22.20
C GLN A 218 -34.08 -38.75 -23.30
N GLN A 219 -34.93 -37.97 -23.98
CA GLN A 219 -35.71 -38.47 -25.12
C GLN A 219 -34.80 -38.88 -26.27
N THR A 220 -33.85 -38.02 -26.68
CA THR A 220 -32.89 -38.33 -27.74
C THR A 220 -32.04 -39.56 -27.42
N LEU A 221 -31.58 -39.70 -26.17
CA LEU A 221 -30.84 -40.88 -25.72
C LEU A 221 -31.70 -42.15 -25.73
N SER A 222 -32.99 -42.03 -25.41
CA SER A 222 -33.96 -43.14 -25.50
C SER A 222 -34.18 -43.56 -26.95
N ASP A 223 -34.33 -42.60 -27.86
CA ASP A 223 -34.54 -42.86 -29.29
C ASP A 223 -33.30 -43.54 -29.92
N ILE A 224 -32.09 -43.09 -29.56
CA ILE A 224 -30.84 -43.75 -29.98
C ILE A 224 -30.75 -45.20 -29.47
N LYS A 225 -31.16 -45.46 -28.22
CA LYS A 225 -31.20 -46.83 -27.67
C LYS A 225 -32.22 -47.70 -28.39
N ALA A 226 -33.37 -47.14 -28.77
CA ALA A 226 -34.41 -47.84 -29.51
C ALA A 226 -33.99 -48.18 -30.96
N LEU A 227 -33.05 -47.41 -31.53
CA LEU A 227 -32.45 -47.68 -32.84
C LEU A 227 -31.32 -48.73 -32.78
N SER A 228 -30.88 -49.16 -31.59
CA SER A 228 -29.90 -50.23 -31.45
C SER A 228 -30.56 -51.56 -31.79
N ILE A 229 -30.31 -52.01 -33.03
CA ILE A 229 -30.80 -53.26 -33.60
C ILE A 229 -30.47 -54.41 -32.65
N THR A 230 -31.50 -55.08 -32.13
CA THR A 230 -31.35 -56.42 -31.57
C THR A 230 -31.13 -57.37 -32.75
N VAL A 231 -30.04 -58.12 -32.71
CA VAL A 231 -29.79 -59.20 -33.68
C VAL A 231 -30.77 -60.33 -33.34
N ASP A 232 -31.63 -60.68 -34.28
CA ASP A 232 -32.51 -61.88 -34.22
C ASP A 232 -31.70 -63.17 -34.01
#